data_AF-A0AAJ2C7V1-F1
#
_entry.id   AF-A0AAJ2C7V1-F1
#
_cell.length_a   1.000
_cell.length_b   1.000
_cell.length_c   1.000
_cell.angle_alpha   90.00
_cell.angle_beta   90.00
_cell.angle_gamma   90.00
#
_symmetry.space_group_name_H-M   'P 1'
#
loop_
_entity.id
_entity.type
_entity.pdbx_description
1 polymer ?
#
loop_
_entity_poly.entity_id
_entity_poly.type
_entity_poly.pdbx_seq_one_letter_code
_entity_poly.pdbx_strand_id
1 'polypeptide(L)'
;MHQFLTFREFNNELEFNELLQILDDNNIQYETENYRPNSNSYTSTIALPKFIVKIPADKFLEVNNIQRDLASKNIQEVDRSYYLIDFNDTELYEILLKADEWSAFDYELAKKILTERGKQIDKDFIDSLNTSRIKDMMQPEPEQSSKIFWGYFFAIVGGLLGITIGWDLMSTKKTLPNGDRVYIYQQKDRAHGKRIIILGSILLVIYTIYWLIKED
;
A
#
# COMPACT_ATOMS: atom_id res chain seq x y z
N MET A 1 4.26 -20.90 -8.96
CA MET A 1 4.05 -20.48 -7.55
C MET A 1 3.44 -19.09 -7.62
N HIS A 2 2.16 -18.93 -7.28
CA HIS A 2 1.52 -17.62 -7.31
C HIS A 2 2.14 -16.75 -6.21
N GLN A 3 2.51 -15.52 -6.54
CA GLN A 3 3.08 -14.61 -5.56
C GLN A 3 1.94 -14.04 -4.71
N PHE A 4 1.95 -14.35 -3.42
CA PHE A 4 1.06 -13.73 -2.44
C PHE A 4 1.53 -12.29 -2.17
N LEU A 5 0.62 -11.33 -2.33
CA LEU A 5 0.86 -9.92 -2.07
C LEU A 5 -0.16 -9.41 -1.06
N THR A 6 0.25 -8.42 -0.26
CA THR A 6 -0.66 -7.72 0.65
C THR A 6 -1.81 -7.12 -0.13
N PHE A 7 -3.01 -7.60 0.17
CA PHE A 7 -4.27 -7.11 -0.37
C PHE A 7 -4.85 -6.00 0.48
N ARG A 8 -4.89 -6.21 1.80
CA ARG A 8 -5.42 -5.23 2.75
C ARG A 8 -4.81 -5.39 4.14
N GLU A 9 -4.70 -4.27 4.85
CA GLU A 9 -4.40 -4.21 6.27
C GLU A 9 -5.67 -3.77 7.02
N PHE A 10 -5.92 -4.38 8.18
CA PHE A 10 -7.04 -4.07 9.06
C PHE A 10 -6.52 -3.75 10.45
N ASN A 11 -7.18 -2.78 11.09
CA ASN A 11 -7.00 -2.51 12.53
C ASN A 11 -8.14 -3.09 13.37
N ASN A 12 -9.17 -3.65 12.70
CA ASN A 12 -10.35 -4.25 13.27
C ASN A 12 -10.37 -5.74 12.96
N GLU A 13 -10.43 -6.58 13.99
CA GLU A 13 -10.44 -8.04 13.86
C GLU A 13 -11.74 -8.55 13.22
N LEU A 14 -12.86 -7.85 13.40
CA LEU A 14 -14.14 -8.23 12.82
C LEU A 14 -14.11 -8.11 11.30
N GLU A 15 -13.72 -6.95 10.76
CA GLU A 15 -13.57 -6.73 9.31
C GLU A 15 -12.54 -7.68 8.67
N PHE A 16 -11.47 -7.98 9.41
CA PHE A 16 -10.48 -8.96 8.99
C PHE A 16 -11.11 -10.35 8.81
N ASN A 17 -11.85 -10.84 9.82
CA ASN A 17 -12.49 -12.15 9.77
C ASN A 17 -13.61 -12.21 8.72
N GLU A 18 -14.34 -11.13 8.50
CA GLU A 18 -15.32 -11.03 7.41
C GLU A 18 -14.66 -11.24 6.03
N LEU A 19 -13.49 -10.62 5.79
CA LEU A 19 -12.76 -10.87 4.55
C LEU A 19 -12.29 -12.33 4.45
N LEU A 20 -11.78 -12.94 5.54
CA LEU A 20 -11.35 -14.34 5.49
C LEU A 20 -12.49 -15.27 5.11
N GLN A 21 -13.69 -15.06 5.67
CA GLN A 21 -14.86 -15.84 5.33
C GLN A 21 -15.21 -15.70 3.84
N ILE A 22 -15.16 -14.49 3.28
CA ILE A 22 -15.38 -14.27 1.85
C ILE A 22 -14.36 -15.04 1.01
N LEU A 23 -13.10 -15.06 1.43
CA LEU A 23 -12.04 -15.79 0.71
C LEU A 23 -12.25 -17.31 0.78
N ASP A 24 -12.60 -17.84 1.96
CA ASP A 24 -12.91 -19.26 2.16
C ASP A 24 -14.12 -19.70 1.32
N ASP A 25 -15.23 -18.94 1.36
CA ASP A 25 -16.47 -19.23 0.62
C ASP A 25 -16.24 -19.27 -0.90
N ASN A 26 -15.27 -18.49 -1.40
CA ASN A 26 -14.92 -18.42 -2.82
C ASN A 26 -13.70 -19.28 -3.20
N ASN A 27 -13.19 -20.13 -2.30
CA ASN A 27 -12.01 -20.97 -2.51
C ASN A 27 -10.76 -20.20 -2.96
N ILE A 28 -10.56 -18.99 -2.43
CA ILE A 28 -9.42 -18.15 -2.74
C ILE A 28 -8.33 -18.40 -1.70
N GLN A 29 -7.15 -18.81 -2.16
CA GLN A 29 -6.02 -19.03 -1.26
C GLN A 29 -5.55 -17.69 -0.65
N TYR A 30 -5.19 -17.71 0.63
CA TYR A 30 -4.66 -16.54 1.32
C TYR A 30 -3.59 -16.89 2.36
N GLU A 31 -2.80 -15.90 2.72
CA GLU A 31 -1.90 -15.91 3.89
C GLU A 31 -2.29 -14.76 4.81
N THR A 32 -2.11 -14.93 6.12
CA THR A 32 -2.38 -13.90 7.11
C THR A 32 -1.13 -13.58 7.93
N GLU A 33 -0.96 -12.31 8.27
CA GLU A 33 0.06 -11.86 9.21
C GLU A 33 -0.60 -11.01 10.29
N ASN A 34 -0.21 -11.23 11.55
CA ASN A 34 -0.68 -10.43 12.68
C ASN A 34 0.51 -9.73 13.32
N TYR A 35 0.48 -8.41 13.35
CA TYR A 35 1.49 -7.58 13.94
C TYR A 35 0.88 -6.72 15.04
N ARG A 36 1.35 -6.90 16.28
CA ARG A 36 1.09 -5.96 17.37
C ARG A 36 2.32 -5.09 17.57
N PRO A 37 2.28 -3.80 17.20
CA PRO A 37 3.41 -2.93 17.45
C PRO A 37 3.63 -2.80 18.96
N ASN A 38 4.89 -2.86 19.41
CA ASN A 38 5.21 -2.61 20.82
C ASN A 38 4.75 -1.20 21.20
N SER A 39 4.03 -1.07 22.32
CA SER A 39 3.64 0.24 22.84
C SER A 39 4.90 1.04 23.20
N ASN A 40 5.11 2.18 22.57
CA ASN A 40 6.21 3.07 22.93
C ASN A 40 5.92 3.71 24.30
N SER A 41 6.80 3.52 25.28
CA SER A 41 6.66 4.08 26.64
C SER A 41 6.62 5.62 26.68
N TYR A 42 7.04 6.27 25.59
CA TYR A 42 7.16 7.73 25.45
C TYR A 42 5.92 8.40 24.85
N THR A 43 4.99 7.63 24.28
CA THR A 43 3.74 8.13 23.71
C THR A 43 2.61 7.29 24.29
N SER A 44 1.65 7.91 24.98
CA SER A 44 0.45 7.25 25.52
C SER A 44 -0.51 6.70 24.45
N THR A 45 -0.05 6.59 23.19
CA THR A 45 -0.79 6.01 22.08
C THR A 45 -0.57 4.50 22.06
N ILE A 46 -1.62 3.75 22.41
CA ILE A 46 -1.66 2.30 22.20
C ILE A 46 -1.62 2.07 20.70
N ALA A 47 -0.56 1.44 20.21
CA ALA A 47 -0.47 1.07 18.81
C ALA A 47 -1.50 -0.04 18.53
N LEU A 48 -2.39 0.19 17.57
CA LEU A 48 -3.44 -0.77 17.24
C LEU A 48 -2.84 -2.02 16.60
N PRO A 49 -3.43 -3.22 16.86
CA PRO A 49 -3.04 -4.43 16.15
C PRO A 49 -3.28 -4.24 14.65
N LYS A 50 -2.35 -4.73 13.84
CA LYS A 50 -2.47 -4.78 12.38
C LYS A 50 -2.65 -6.23 11.94
N PHE A 51 -3.77 -6.50 11.30
CA PHE A 51 -4.05 -7.77 10.64
C PHE A 51 -3.87 -7.59 9.14
N ILE A 52 -3.03 -8.40 8.51
CA ILE A 52 -2.70 -8.30 7.09
C ILE A 52 -3.23 -9.55 6.38
N VAL A 53 -3.96 -9.34 5.29
CA VAL A 53 -4.38 -10.42 4.39
C VAL A 53 -3.60 -10.32 3.09
N LYS A 54 -2.98 -11.43 2.70
CA LYS A 54 -2.29 -11.58 1.42
C LYS A 54 -3.01 -12.60 0.55
N ILE A 55 -3.17 -12.29 -0.73
CA ILE A 55 -3.78 -13.19 -1.71
C ILE A 55 -2.92 -13.22 -2.98
N PRO A 56 -3.13 -14.18 -3.90
CA PRO A 56 -2.52 -14.15 -5.23
C PRO A 56 -2.84 -12.85 -5.96
N ALA A 57 -1.82 -12.20 -6.55
CA ALA A 57 -1.97 -10.90 -7.20
C ALA A 57 -3.06 -10.87 -8.30
N ASP A 58 -3.20 -11.97 -9.04
CA ASP A 58 -4.19 -12.18 -10.10
C ASP A 58 -5.64 -12.25 -9.58
N LYS A 59 -5.83 -12.44 -8.27
CA LYS A 59 -7.14 -12.49 -7.61
C LYS A 59 -7.61 -11.15 -7.03
N PHE A 60 -6.79 -10.09 -7.08
CA PHE A 60 -7.14 -8.78 -6.50
C PHE A 60 -8.44 -8.22 -7.07
N LEU A 61 -8.58 -8.21 -8.40
CA LEU A 61 -9.79 -7.70 -9.06
C LEU A 61 -11.02 -8.56 -8.75
N GLU A 62 -10.85 -9.88 -8.71
CA GLU A 62 -11.92 -10.82 -8.39
C GLU A 62 -12.45 -10.60 -6.97
N VAL A 63 -11.56 -10.54 -5.98
CA VAL A 63 -11.94 -10.31 -4.58
C VAL A 63 -12.61 -8.95 -4.40
N ASN A 64 -12.05 -7.89 -5.00
CA ASN A 64 -12.66 -6.56 -4.94
C ASN A 64 -14.10 -6.56 -5.51
N ASN A 65 -14.34 -7.26 -6.61
CA ASN A 65 -15.67 -7.37 -7.21
C ASN A 65 -16.63 -8.17 -6.31
N ILE A 66 -16.18 -9.30 -5.75
CA ILE A 66 -17.00 -10.09 -4.81
C ILE A 66 -17.42 -9.25 -3.60
N GLN A 67 -16.49 -8.49 -3.00
CA GLN A 67 -16.81 -7.62 -1.86
C GLN A 67 -17.83 -6.54 -2.24
N ARG A 68 -17.70 -5.92 -3.42
CA ARG A 68 -18.65 -4.92 -3.93
C ARG A 68 -20.02 -5.51 -4.20
N ASP A 69 -20.08 -6.68 -4.81
CA ASP A 69 -21.35 -7.38 -5.08
C ASP A 69 -22.08 -7.74 -3.78
N LEU A 70 -21.35 -8.20 -2.76
CA LEU A 70 -21.92 -8.45 -1.43
C LEU A 70 -22.39 -7.16 -0.74
N ALA A 71 -21.58 -6.10 -0.79
CA ALA A 71 -21.93 -4.80 -0.25
C ALA A 71 -23.21 -4.24 -0.90
N SER A 72 -23.31 -4.30 -2.24
CA SER A 72 -24.46 -3.77 -2.99
C SER A 72 -25.80 -4.36 -2.56
N LYS A 73 -25.82 -5.64 -2.14
CA LYS A 73 -27.02 -6.33 -1.65
C LYS A 73 -27.50 -5.80 -0.29
N ASN A 74 -26.58 -5.32 0.54
CA ASN A 74 -26.85 -4.88 1.92
C ASN A 74 -27.21 -3.39 2.03
N ILE A 75 -27.18 -2.64 0.92
CA ILE A 75 -27.32 -1.17 0.91
C ILE A 75 -28.78 -0.69 0.87
N GLN A 76 -29.74 -1.60 0.73
CA GLN A 76 -31.15 -1.19 0.62
C GLN A 76 -31.70 -0.59 1.93
N GLU A 77 -31.09 -0.90 3.08
CA GLU A 77 -31.57 -0.49 4.41
C GLU A 77 -30.47 0.22 5.24
N VAL A 78 -29.76 1.18 4.65
CA VAL A 78 -28.77 1.96 5.40
C VAL A 78 -29.48 2.94 6.33
N ASP A 79 -29.09 2.93 7.61
CA ASP A 79 -29.54 3.91 8.59
C ASP A 79 -29.15 5.33 8.15
N ARG A 80 -30.09 6.27 8.26
CA ARG A 80 -29.85 7.69 7.98
C ARG A 80 -28.80 8.32 8.90
N SER A 81 -28.44 7.65 10.00
CA SER A 81 -27.36 8.05 10.90
C SER A 81 -25.95 7.67 10.40
N TYR A 82 -25.82 6.94 9.28
CA TYR A 82 -24.52 6.52 8.76
C TYR A 82 -23.68 7.72 8.32
N TYR A 83 -22.40 7.76 8.68
CA TYR A 83 -21.54 8.94 8.53
C TYR A 83 -21.42 9.46 7.08
N LEU A 84 -21.52 8.58 6.07
CA LEU A 84 -21.48 8.95 4.66
C LEU A 84 -22.68 9.79 4.21
N ILE A 85 -23.79 9.77 4.96
CA ILE A 85 -24.98 10.57 4.65
C ILE A 85 -24.63 12.07 4.68
N ASP A 86 -23.76 12.49 5.60
CA ASP A 86 -23.35 13.88 5.81
C ASP A 86 -22.26 14.35 4.85
N PHE A 87 -21.68 13.45 4.05
CA PHE A 87 -20.60 13.80 3.12
C PHE A 87 -21.11 14.63 1.94
N ASN A 88 -20.33 15.60 1.50
CA ASN A 88 -20.61 16.35 0.28
C ASN A 88 -20.22 15.55 -0.97
N ASP A 89 -20.66 16.01 -2.16
CA ASP A 89 -20.43 15.28 -3.41
C ASP A 89 -18.95 15.03 -3.69
N THR A 90 -18.07 15.99 -3.38
CA THR A 90 -16.61 15.85 -3.57
C THR A 90 -16.04 14.74 -2.70
N GLU A 91 -16.42 14.69 -1.43
CA GLU A 91 -15.99 13.64 -0.50
C GLU A 91 -16.47 12.26 -0.97
N LEU A 92 -17.70 12.16 -1.47
CA LEU A 92 -18.22 10.91 -2.03
C LEU A 92 -17.48 10.51 -3.32
N TYR A 93 -17.11 11.46 -4.19
CA TYR A 93 -16.27 11.15 -5.35
C TYR A 93 -14.86 10.70 -4.95
N GLU A 94 -14.29 11.23 -3.88
CA GLU A 94 -12.99 10.77 -3.37
C GLU A 94 -13.05 9.30 -2.93
N ILE A 95 -14.15 8.87 -2.33
CA ILE A 95 -14.37 7.44 -1.99
C ILE A 95 -14.39 6.58 -3.25
N LEU A 96 -15.10 7.03 -4.30
CA LEU A 96 -15.14 6.29 -5.57
C LEU A 96 -13.76 6.25 -6.25
N LEU A 97 -12.98 7.33 -6.16
CA LEU A 97 -11.65 7.43 -6.75
C LEU A 97 -10.61 6.58 -6.00
N LYS A 98 -10.68 6.55 -4.67
CA LYS A 98 -9.74 5.82 -3.80
C LYS A 98 -10.39 4.58 -3.19
N ALA A 99 -11.15 3.83 -4.00
CA ALA A 99 -11.91 2.67 -3.53
C ALA A 99 -11.05 1.59 -2.84
N ASP A 100 -9.74 1.59 -3.05
CA ASP A 100 -8.76 0.73 -2.36
C ASP A 100 -8.52 1.11 -0.89
N GLU A 101 -8.82 2.36 -0.51
CA GLU A 101 -8.65 2.91 0.84
C GLU A 101 -9.94 2.85 1.69
N TRP A 102 -11.08 2.50 1.08
CA TRP A 102 -12.40 2.46 1.73
C TRP A 102 -12.99 1.04 1.74
N SER A 103 -13.98 0.81 2.61
CA SER A 103 -14.70 -0.46 2.61
C SER A 103 -15.55 -0.59 1.33
N ALA A 104 -15.84 -1.83 0.91
CA ALA A 104 -16.72 -2.06 -0.23
C ALA A 104 -18.13 -1.52 0.01
N PHE A 105 -18.58 -1.53 1.27
CA PHE A 105 -19.84 -0.92 1.69
C PHE A 105 -19.84 0.60 1.48
N ASP A 106 -18.79 1.28 1.93
CA ASP A 106 -18.66 2.74 1.77
C ASP A 106 -18.63 3.15 0.30
N TYR A 107 -17.92 2.39 -0.52
CA TYR A 107 -17.85 2.60 -1.96
C TYR A 107 -19.23 2.53 -2.62
N GLU A 108 -19.97 1.44 -2.36
CA GLU A 108 -21.29 1.25 -2.96
C GLU A 108 -22.35 2.22 -2.36
N LEU A 109 -22.22 2.60 -1.08
CA LEU A 109 -23.09 3.60 -0.46
C LEU A 109 -22.82 4.98 -1.05
N ALA A 110 -21.57 5.37 -1.24
CA ALA A 110 -21.21 6.63 -1.88
C ALA A 110 -21.77 6.71 -3.32
N LYS A 111 -21.67 5.62 -4.08
CA LYS A 111 -22.25 5.49 -5.41
C LYS A 111 -23.78 5.68 -5.38
N LYS A 112 -24.48 5.05 -4.43
CA LYS A 112 -25.92 5.23 -4.25
C LYS A 112 -26.29 6.67 -3.92
N ILE A 113 -25.63 7.28 -2.92
CA ILE A 113 -25.92 8.66 -2.49
C ILE A 113 -25.72 9.63 -3.66
N LEU A 114 -24.63 9.51 -4.41
CA LEU A 114 -24.37 10.35 -5.59
C LEU A 114 -25.47 10.19 -6.65
N THR A 115 -25.90 8.94 -6.90
CA THR A 115 -26.99 8.65 -7.85
C THR A 115 -28.32 9.25 -7.39
N GLU A 116 -28.65 9.14 -6.10
CA GLU A 116 -29.84 9.75 -5.50
C GLU A 116 -29.81 11.29 -5.54
N ARG A 117 -28.61 11.88 -5.47
CA ARG A 117 -28.38 13.32 -5.68
C ARG A 117 -28.40 13.73 -7.16
N GLY A 118 -28.76 12.82 -8.07
CA GLY A 118 -28.88 13.08 -9.51
C GLY A 118 -27.56 13.15 -10.26
N LYS A 119 -26.45 12.64 -9.70
CA LYS A 119 -25.18 12.51 -10.43
C LYS A 119 -25.22 11.27 -11.32
N GLN A 120 -24.68 11.41 -12.52
CA GLN A 120 -24.54 10.28 -13.44
C GLN A 120 -23.29 9.47 -13.07
N ILE A 121 -23.49 8.33 -12.39
CA ILE A 121 -22.44 7.38 -12.03
C ILE A 121 -22.60 6.12 -12.90
N ASP A 122 -22.29 6.26 -14.19
CA ASP A 122 -22.32 5.14 -15.12
C ASP A 122 -21.00 4.35 -15.10
N LYS A 123 -20.99 3.22 -15.82
CA LYS A 123 -19.83 2.34 -15.87
C LYS A 123 -18.61 3.05 -16.47
N ASP A 124 -18.80 3.84 -17.52
CA ASP A 124 -17.72 4.55 -18.20
C ASP A 124 -17.06 5.58 -17.26
N PHE A 125 -17.86 6.28 -16.44
CA PHE A 125 -17.36 7.16 -15.40
C PHE A 125 -16.53 6.40 -14.36
N ILE A 126 -17.03 5.28 -13.84
CA ILE A 126 -16.29 4.45 -12.88
C ILE A 126 -14.98 3.91 -13.47
N ASP A 127 -14.99 3.46 -14.71
CA ASP A 127 -13.80 2.98 -15.41
C ASP A 127 -12.77 4.10 -15.60
N SER A 128 -13.24 5.34 -15.84
CA SER A 128 -12.38 6.52 -15.91
C SER A 128 -11.74 6.86 -14.54
N LEU A 129 -12.46 6.68 -13.44
CA LEU A 129 -11.93 6.89 -12.08
C LEU A 129 -10.86 5.84 -11.74
N ASN A 130 -11.13 4.56 -12.01
CA ASN A 130 -10.16 3.47 -11.79
C ASN A 130 -8.89 3.70 -12.62
N THR A 131 -9.04 4.10 -13.88
CA THR A 131 -7.90 4.42 -14.76
C THR A 131 -7.09 5.60 -14.23
N SER A 132 -7.78 6.65 -13.76
CA SER A 132 -7.13 7.83 -13.16
C SER A 132 -6.38 7.47 -11.88
N ARG A 133 -7.00 6.68 -10.99
CA ARG A 133 -6.37 6.19 -9.75
C ARG A 133 -5.10 5.37 -10.04
N ILE A 134 -5.16 4.43 -10.98
CA ILE A 134 -3.99 3.64 -11.38
C ILE A 134 -2.91 4.56 -11.94
N LYS A 135 -3.25 5.49 -12.83
CA LYS A 135 -2.29 6.43 -13.43
C LYS A 135 -1.61 7.32 -12.38
N ASP A 136 -2.36 7.80 -11.40
CA ASP A 136 -1.85 8.63 -10.30
C ASP A 136 -0.93 7.80 -9.40
N MET A 137 -1.33 6.59 -9.04
CA MET A 137 -0.48 5.68 -8.27
C MET A 137 0.75 5.21 -9.06
N MET A 138 0.73 5.16 -10.39
CA MET A 138 1.92 4.82 -11.18
C MET A 138 2.97 5.94 -11.20
N GLN A 139 2.61 7.17 -10.82
CA GLN A 139 3.59 8.25 -10.74
C GLN A 139 4.65 7.90 -9.67
N PRO A 140 5.95 8.00 -10.01
CA PRO A 140 7.01 7.90 -9.03
C PRO A 140 6.88 8.99 -7.98
N GLU A 141 7.40 8.73 -6.78
CA GLU A 141 7.55 9.75 -5.76
C GLU A 141 8.42 10.92 -6.26
N PRO A 142 8.23 12.13 -5.68
CA PRO A 142 9.13 13.24 -5.92
C PRO A 142 10.57 12.86 -5.58
N GLU A 143 11.51 13.62 -6.15
CA GLU A 143 12.94 13.36 -6.02
C GLU A 143 13.35 13.19 -4.55
N GLN A 144 14.02 12.09 -4.24
CA GLN A 144 14.42 11.74 -2.88
C GLN A 144 15.78 12.32 -2.51
N SER A 145 16.04 13.60 -2.83
CA SER A 145 17.36 14.23 -2.69
C SER A 145 17.95 14.08 -1.28
N SER A 146 17.11 14.15 -0.24
CA SER A 146 17.53 13.94 1.16
C SER A 146 18.01 12.50 1.42
N LYS A 147 17.25 11.48 0.97
CA LYS A 147 17.66 10.07 1.11
C LYS A 147 18.94 9.78 0.33
N ILE A 148 19.07 10.36 -0.87
CA ILE A 148 20.27 10.23 -1.70
C ILE A 148 21.49 10.80 -0.98
N PHE A 149 21.37 12.01 -0.42
CA PHE A 149 22.44 12.66 0.34
C PHE A 149 22.90 11.78 1.51
N TRP A 150 21.97 11.33 2.35
CA TRP A 150 22.29 10.45 3.49
C TRP A 150 22.87 9.11 3.05
N GLY A 151 22.37 8.53 1.95
CA GLY A 151 22.91 7.30 1.39
C GLY A 151 24.39 7.42 1.02
N TYR A 152 24.78 8.52 0.36
CA TYR A 152 26.20 8.78 0.07
C TYR A 152 27.02 9.04 1.34
N PHE A 153 26.50 9.85 2.27
CA PHE A 153 27.18 10.14 3.53
C PHE A 153 27.50 8.85 4.30
N PHE A 154 26.52 7.97 4.47
CA PHE A 154 26.69 6.70 5.17
C PHE A 154 27.50 5.67 4.39
N ALA A 155 27.47 5.71 3.05
CA ALA A 155 28.37 4.90 2.23
C ALA A 155 29.83 5.25 2.50
N ILE A 156 30.14 6.54 2.71
CA ILE A 156 31.49 7.02 3.00
C ILE A 156 31.93 6.68 4.43
N VAL A 157 31.09 6.95 5.44
CA VAL A 157 31.51 6.85 6.85
C VAL A 157 31.63 5.40 7.35
N GLY A 158 30.91 4.45 6.76
CA GLY A 158 30.97 3.05 7.19
C GLY A 158 30.48 2.01 6.20
N GLY A 159 30.04 2.41 5.00
CA GLY A 159 29.62 1.51 3.92
C GLY A 159 28.24 0.86 4.15
N LEU A 160 28.03 0.18 5.27
CA LEU A 160 26.88 -0.71 5.50
C LEU A 160 25.52 0.01 5.47
N LEU A 161 25.38 1.12 6.21
CA LEU A 161 24.15 1.92 6.20
C LEU A 161 23.90 2.58 4.84
N GLY A 162 24.95 2.92 4.09
CA GLY A 162 24.82 3.40 2.73
C GLY A 162 24.23 2.33 1.81
N ILE A 163 24.71 1.07 1.93
CA ILE A 163 24.21 -0.06 1.14
C ILE A 163 22.72 -0.29 1.37
N THR A 164 22.25 -0.26 2.62
CA THR A 164 20.82 -0.46 2.92
C THR A 164 19.94 0.63 2.34
N ILE A 165 20.35 1.91 2.45
CA ILE A 165 19.65 3.04 1.83
C ILE A 165 19.66 2.93 0.31
N GLY A 166 20.80 2.58 -0.29
CA GLY A 166 20.92 2.42 -1.73
C GLY A 166 20.07 1.27 -2.27
N TRP A 167 19.94 0.18 -1.50
CA TRP A 167 19.06 -0.94 -1.82
C TRP A 167 17.58 -0.56 -1.78
N ASP A 168 17.14 0.18 -0.76
CA ASP A 168 15.79 0.73 -0.69
C ASP A 168 15.50 1.60 -1.92
N LEU A 169 16.35 2.59 -2.18
CA LEU A 169 16.20 3.49 -3.34
C LEU A 169 16.15 2.75 -4.68
N MET A 170 16.86 1.63 -4.82
CA MET A 170 16.95 0.87 -6.07
C MET A 170 15.79 -0.11 -6.27
N SER A 171 15.32 -0.77 -5.21
CA SER A 171 14.51 -1.99 -5.32
C SER A 171 13.06 -1.86 -4.85
N THR A 172 12.73 -0.79 -4.11
CA THR A 172 11.42 -0.64 -3.48
C THR A 172 10.31 -0.43 -4.52
N LYS A 173 9.26 -1.25 -4.39
CA LYS A 173 8.07 -1.27 -5.26
C LYS A 173 6.81 -1.23 -4.40
N LYS A 174 5.81 -0.49 -4.85
CA LYS A 174 4.45 -0.51 -4.31
C LYS A 174 3.54 -1.41 -5.15
N THR A 175 2.53 -1.97 -4.50
CA THR A 175 1.50 -2.79 -5.15
C THR A 175 0.30 -1.89 -5.46
N LEU A 176 -0.25 -2.02 -6.66
CA LEU A 176 -1.43 -1.30 -7.13
C LEU A 176 -2.71 -2.08 -6.79
N PRO A 177 -3.90 -1.44 -6.78
CA PRO A 177 -5.17 -2.11 -6.46
C PRO A 177 -5.55 -3.26 -7.41
N ASN A 178 -4.93 -3.32 -8.59
CA ASN A 178 -5.09 -4.39 -9.57
C ASN A 178 -4.07 -5.54 -9.40
N GLY A 179 -3.18 -5.46 -8.39
CA GLY A 179 -2.14 -6.46 -8.13
C GLY A 179 -0.79 -6.17 -8.80
N ASP A 180 -0.70 -5.19 -9.70
CA ASP A 180 0.56 -4.84 -10.36
C ASP A 180 1.56 -4.21 -9.40
N ARG A 181 2.86 -4.37 -9.67
CA ARG A 181 3.93 -3.77 -8.86
C ARG A 181 4.76 -2.78 -9.64
N VAL A 182 4.82 -1.54 -9.16
CA VAL A 182 5.56 -0.45 -9.78
C VAL A 182 6.61 0.11 -8.82
N TYR A 183 7.73 0.57 -9.37
CA TYR A 183 8.79 1.19 -8.56
C TYR A 183 8.29 2.48 -7.93
N ILE A 184 8.59 2.65 -6.64
CA ILE A 184 8.20 3.89 -5.92
C ILE A 184 9.06 5.06 -6.40
N TYR A 185 10.35 4.83 -6.57
CA TYR A 185 11.31 5.89 -6.85
C TYR A 185 11.58 6.08 -8.36
N GLN A 186 11.94 7.31 -8.73
CA GLN A 186 12.29 7.68 -10.10
C GLN A 186 13.47 6.87 -10.63
N GLN A 187 13.61 6.80 -11.96
CA GLN A 187 14.75 6.12 -12.57
C GLN A 187 16.10 6.74 -12.17
N LYS A 188 16.14 8.07 -12.01
CA LYS A 188 17.34 8.80 -11.56
C LYS A 188 17.73 8.43 -10.13
N ASP A 189 16.76 8.42 -9.21
CA ASP A 189 16.96 8.06 -7.81
C ASP A 189 17.41 6.60 -7.67
N ARG A 190 16.80 5.69 -8.43
CA ARG A 190 17.23 4.28 -8.51
C ARG A 190 18.67 4.14 -9.01
N ALA A 191 19.07 4.97 -9.99
CA ALA A 191 20.45 4.99 -10.47
C ALA A 191 21.42 5.49 -9.40
N HIS A 192 21.04 6.46 -8.58
CA HIS A 192 21.80 6.86 -7.38
C HIS A 192 21.86 5.73 -6.35
N GLY A 193 20.76 5.03 -6.08
CA GLY A 193 20.74 3.86 -5.20
C GLY A 193 21.78 2.81 -5.61
N LYS A 194 21.85 2.49 -6.92
CA LYS A 194 22.88 1.58 -7.45
C LYS A 194 24.31 2.09 -7.23
N ARG A 195 24.56 3.39 -7.44
CA ARG A 195 25.89 4.00 -7.21
C ARG A 195 26.27 3.97 -5.73
N ILE A 196 25.32 4.26 -4.84
CA ILE A 196 25.51 4.22 -3.39
C ILE A 196 25.89 2.80 -2.94
N ILE A 197 25.20 1.78 -3.43
CA ILE A 197 25.53 0.37 -3.14
C ILE A 197 26.97 0.03 -3.56
N ILE A 198 27.34 0.39 -4.79
CA ILE A 198 28.69 0.11 -5.31
C ILE A 198 29.75 0.81 -4.46
N LEU A 199 29.58 2.11 -4.19
CA LEU A 199 30.51 2.89 -3.38
C LEU A 199 30.62 2.33 -1.95
N GLY A 200 29.49 2.08 -1.30
CA GLY A 200 29.45 1.55 0.06
C GLY A 200 30.09 0.17 0.17
N SER A 201 29.91 -0.68 -0.85
CA SER A 201 30.55 -2.02 -0.89
C SER A 201 32.07 -1.92 -1.02
N ILE A 202 32.57 -1.03 -1.90
CA ILE A 202 34.01 -0.80 -2.06
C ILE A 202 34.63 -0.29 -0.76
N LEU A 203 34.03 0.73 -0.14
CA LEU A 203 34.56 1.33 1.08
C LEU A 203 34.49 0.37 2.27
N LEU A 204 33.43 -0.43 2.39
CA LEU A 204 33.33 -1.48 3.40
C LEU A 204 34.48 -2.50 3.28
N VAL A 205 34.82 -2.93 2.07
CA VAL A 205 35.95 -3.84 1.82
C VAL A 205 37.28 -3.16 2.18
N ILE A 206 37.47 -1.90 1.80
CA ILE A 206 38.70 -1.16 2.16
C ILE A 206 38.83 -1.03 3.68
N TYR A 207 37.76 -0.67 4.39
CA TYR A 207 37.78 -0.52 5.85
C TYR A 207 38.04 -1.83 6.57
N THR A 208 37.46 -2.93 6.10
CA THR A 208 37.70 -4.26 6.69
C THR A 208 39.13 -4.72 6.47
N ILE A 209 39.70 -4.53 5.27
CA ILE A 209 41.13 -4.83 5.01
C ILE A 209 42.04 -3.97 5.88
N TYR A 210 41.78 -2.65 5.96
CA TYR A 210 42.56 -1.74 6.81
C TYR A 210 42.52 -2.16 8.28
N TRP A 211 41.34 -2.55 8.77
CA TRP A 211 41.16 -3.00 10.15
C TRP A 211 41.95 -4.30 10.42
N LEU A 212 41.88 -5.29 9.53
CA LEU A 212 42.63 -6.55 9.66
C LEU A 212 44.15 -6.32 9.70
N ILE A 213 44.70 -5.50 8.78
CA ILE A 213 46.14 -5.24 8.72
C ILE A 213 46.65 -4.47 9.94
N LYS A 214 45.81 -3.64 10.56
CA LYS A 214 46.20 -2.87 11.76
C LYS A 214 46.26 -3.74 13.02
N GLU A 215 45.56 -4.86 13.02
CA GLU A 215 45.44 -5.76 14.18
C GLU A 215 46.56 -6.81 14.23
N ASP A 216 47.26 -7.03 13.12
CA ASP A 216 48.50 -7.83 12.98
C ASP A 216 49.78 -7.02 13.29
#